data_AF-A0A0M9YJD5-F1
#
_entry.id   AF-A0A0M9YJD5-F1
#
_cell.length_a   1.000
_cell.length_b   1.000
_cell.length_c   1.000
_cell.angle_alpha   90.00
_cell.angle_beta   90.00
_cell.angle_gamma   90.00
#
_symmetry.space_group_name_H-M   'P 1'
#
loop_
_entity.id
_entity.type
_entity.pdbx_description
1 polymer ?
#
loop_
_entity_poly.entity_id
_entity_poly.type
_entity_poly.pdbx_seq_one_letter_code
_entity_poly.pdbx_strand_id
1 'polypeptide(L)'
;MGTGTTGHGPNGPWDARDGRDTTGRLLRAATGSGARLIAEAATLVQGWAVLADPIAGAVYSAPAAAAADGVHAAAAPHDHPYSVQLPAAGAVLVLAPAPATPAEHTGHVAATTAALLEVRGQRAAELRGEQMRLHTTLLRLLLAGHADAVVDALGGGAYTHVTVYRLTGEDTLAAHQVLWRAVRPTLTPHADACTLLGRLDGELVVAEVHRGSDDGRILRLVSRVCERHGLLAGMAGPLPLAEMSTAYCDAAAARHSATPAHRIVPADAIGAPRLAPLLPVAPYARWAAAVLRPLDPAQQHLLLVWLRTGSKPSAAEALGLSAGTVRARIREAARLLDADLEDATVRAHLLLALRAPAPADSDAAADAASGSDEAALRNAGEARLEALPGGILDTGAVRAWAGGLVDGLEPRLRIALTCWLRHHARTAPAATELHVHRTTLTTWLHQCADHLAQNLADATVRAEIHLALRITRCGRDAPADLPRRGGRTYRRA
;
A
#
# COMPACT_ATOMS: atom_id res chain seq x y z
N MET A 1 -48.86 59.57 46.37
CA MET A 1 -48.26 60.02 45.10
C MET A 1 -46.76 60.14 45.29
N GLY A 2 -45.97 59.52 44.41
CA GLY A 2 -44.49 59.56 44.36
C GLY A 2 -43.80 58.39 45.07
N THR A 3 -43.65 57.19 44.49
CA THR A 3 -42.54 56.72 43.60
C THR A 3 -41.16 57.09 44.17
N GLY A 4 -40.28 56.20 44.62
CA GLY A 4 -39.94 54.87 44.09
C GLY A 4 -38.69 55.00 43.22
N THR A 5 -37.50 54.85 43.81
CA THR A 5 -36.24 54.63 43.06
C THR A 5 -35.18 54.02 43.99
N THR A 6 -35.18 52.70 44.12
CA THR A 6 -33.97 51.95 44.48
C THR A 6 -33.27 51.57 43.18
N GLY A 7 -32.10 52.18 42.95
CA GLY A 7 -31.27 51.88 41.80
C GLY A 7 -30.83 50.42 41.82
N HIS A 8 -31.26 49.67 40.81
CA HIS A 8 -30.74 48.35 40.49
C HIS A 8 -29.53 48.56 39.57
N GLY A 9 -28.31 48.38 40.10
CA GLY A 9 -27.10 48.31 39.28
C GLY A 9 -27.09 47.00 38.47
N PRO A 10 -26.58 47.00 37.22
CA PRO A 10 -26.53 45.81 36.40
C PRO A 10 -25.27 45.02 36.75
N ASN A 11 -25.40 44.07 37.67
CA ASN A 11 -24.41 43.01 37.88
C ASN A 11 -25.17 41.79 38.40
N GLY A 12 -25.75 41.01 37.48
CA GLY A 12 -26.27 39.68 37.80
C GLY A 12 -25.13 38.67 37.72
N PRO A 13 -24.70 38.06 38.83
CA PRO A 13 -23.75 36.97 38.78
C PRO A 13 -24.45 35.74 38.21
N TRP A 14 -23.78 35.03 37.31
CA TRP A 14 -24.16 33.69 36.88
C TRP A 14 -24.47 32.82 38.10
N ASP A 15 -25.72 32.35 38.20
CA ASP A 15 -26.23 31.69 39.38
C ASP A 15 -25.65 30.27 39.47
N ALA A 16 -25.23 29.81 40.65
CA ALA A 16 -24.58 28.50 40.84
C ALA A 16 -25.48 27.28 40.48
N ARG A 17 -26.76 27.53 40.18
CA ARG A 17 -27.72 26.57 39.62
C ARG A 17 -27.58 26.42 38.11
N ASP A 18 -27.35 27.50 37.37
CA ASP A 18 -27.20 27.49 35.91
C ASP A 18 -25.90 26.79 35.47
N GLY A 19 -24.83 26.98 36.25
CA GLY A 19 -23.57 26.24 36.04
C GLY A 19 -23.73 24.72 36.23
N ARG A 20 -24.55 24.28 37.21
CA ARG A 20 -24.81 22.86 37.47
C ARG A 20 -25.68 22.20 36.39
N ASP A 21 -26.68 22.91 35.87
CA ASP A 21 -27.49 22.40 34.76
C ASP A 21 -26.68 22.28 33.46
N THR A 22 -25.85 23.29 33.17
CA THR A 22 -24.92 23.29 32.02
C THR A 22 -23.99 22.07 32.05
N THR A 23 -23.30 21.83 33.17
CA THR A 23 -22.42 20.67 33.32
C THR A 23 -23.20 19.35 33.22
N GLY A 24 -24.40 19.26 33.81
CA GLY A 24 -25.24 18.06 33.73
C GLY A 24 -25.72 17.72 32.30
N ARG A 25 -25.99 18.73 31.48
CA ARG A 25 -26.32 18.56 30.05
C ARG A 25 -25.11 18.07 29.25
N LEU A 26 -23.95 18.70 29.41
CA LEU A 26 -22.72 18.28 28.74
C LEU A 26 -22.31 16.85 29.13
N LEU A 27 -22.46 16.47 30.41
CA LEU A 27 -22.12 15.12 30.88
C LEU A 27 -23.05 14.05 30.26
N ARG A 28 -24.35 14.33 30.13
CA ARG A 28 -25.30 13.46 29.43
C ARG A 28 -25.02 13.37 27.93
N ALA A 29 -24.63 14.47 27.29
CA ALA A 29 -24.24 14.44 25.88
C ALA A 29 -22.94 13.63 25.68
N ALA A 30 -21.99 13.79 26.60
CA ALA A 30 -20.71 13.08 26.60
C ALA A 30 -20.85 11.57 26.82
N THR A 31 -21.89 11.05 27.47
CA THR A 31 -22.12 9.59 27.55
C THR A 31 -22.59 9.01 26.22
N GLY A 32 -23.28 9.80 25.39
CA GLY A 32 -23.74 9.40 24.06
C GLY A 32 -22.63 9.32 23.02
N SER A 33 -22.13 10.47 22.54
CA SER A 33 -21.08 10.52 21.52
C SER A 33 -20.34 11.86 21.53
N GLY A 34 -19.14 11.90 20.92
CA GLY A 34 -18.40 13.15 20.73
C GLY A 34 -19.18 14.16 19.89
N ALA A 35 -19.86 13.69 18.83
CA ALA A 35 -20.73 14.54 18.01
C ALA A 35 -21.89 15.15 18.81
N ARG A 36 -22.53 14.37 19.70
CA ARG A 36 -23.58 14.88 20.59
C ARG A 36 -23.05 15.91 21.58
N LEU A 37 -21.86 15.67 22.14
CA LEU A 37 -21.20 16.63 23.03
C LEU A 37 -20.91 17.97 22.32
N ILE A 38 -20.41 17.93 21.08
CA ILE A 38 -20.14 19.13 20.28
C ILE A 38 -21.44 19.85 19.90
N ALA A 39 -22.50 19.11 19.53
CA ALA A 39 -23.82 19.69 19.27
C ALA A 39 -24.43 20.36 20.51
N GLU A 40 -24.29 19.74 21.68
CA GLU A 40 -24.76 20.30 22.95
C GLU A 40 -23.98 21.57 23.31
N ALA A 41 -22.66 21.56 23.12
CA ALA A 41 -21.81 22.72 23.35
C ALA A 41 -22.19 23.90 22.44
N ALA A 42 -22.41 23.65 21.15
CA ALA A 42 -22.90 24.66 20.20
C ALA A 42 -24.25 25.25 20.63
N THR A 43 -25.16 24.41 21.13
CA THR A 43 -26.47 24.83 21.64
C THR A 43 -26.36 25.71 22.88
N LEU A 44 -25.46 25.37 23.81
CA LEU A 44 -25.25 26.11 25.05
C LEU A 44 -24.60 27.49 24.83
N VAL A 45 -23.78 27.65 23.80
CA VAL A 45 -23.21 28.95 23.38
C VAL A 45 -24.06 29.67 22.33
N GLN A 46 -25.21 29.10 21.95
CA GLN A 46 -26.13 29.61 20.92
C GLN A 46 -25.44 29.96 19.59
N GLY A 47 -24.36 29.28 19.27
CA GLY A 47 -23.50 29.57 18.13
C GLY A 47 -23.05 28.29 17.46
N TRP A 48 -21.75 28.15 17.24
CA TRP A 48 -21.18 26.94 16.66
C TRP A 48 -19.99 26.40 17.45
N ALA A 49 -19.80 25.09 17.37
CA ALA A 49 -18.69 24.38 17.98
C ALA A 49 -18.12 23.36 16.99
N VAL A 50 -16.80 23.31 16.90
CA VAL A 50 -16.07 22.41 16.02
C VAL A 50 -14.89 21.81 16.78
N LEU A 51 -14.75 20.49 16.71
CA LEU A 51 -13.52 19.81 17.07
C LEU A 51 -12.74 19.59 15.78
N ALA A 52 -11.64 20.31 15.59
CA ALA A 52 -10.85 20.27 14.37
C ALA A 52 -9.45 19.72 14.63
N ASP A 53 -9.01 18.79 13.79
CA ASP A 53 -7.61 18.46 13.65
C ASP A 53 -7.06 19.27 12.45
N PRO A 54 -6.06 20.14 12.63
CA PRO A 54 -5.54 20.95 11.53
C PRO A 54 -5.01 20.16 10.33
N ILE A 55 -4.74 18.85 10.49
CA ILE A 55 -4.24 17.96 9.43
C ILE A 55 -5.38 17.13 8.83
N ALA A 56 -6.20 16.54 9.69
CA ALA A 56 -7.26 15.61 9.27
C ALA A 56 -8.58 16.32 8.89
N GLY A 57 -8.73 17.60 9.24
CA GLY A 57 -9.95 18.38 9.05
C GLY A 57 -10.88 18.32 10.26
N ALA A 58 -12.15 18.70 10.07
CA ALA A 58 -13.14 18.71 11.13
C ALA A 58 -13.46 17.27 11.58
N VAL A 59 -13.22 16.97 12.86
CA VAL A 59 -13.58 15.68 13.48
C VAL A 59 -15.08 15.65 13.76
N TYR A 60 -15.60 16.73 14.35
CA TYR A 60 -17.02 16.96 14.61
C TYR A 60 -17.34 18.44 14.42
N SER A 61 -18.49 18.76 13.85
CA SER A 61 -18.95 20.15 13.69
C SER A 61 -20.44 20.26 13.98
N ALA A 62 -20.82 21.33 14.67
CA ALA A 62 -22.22 21.69 14.90
C ALA A 62 -22.38 23.22 14.80
N PRO A 63 -23.18 23.73 13.84
CA PRO A 63 -23.78 23.00 12.72
C PRO A 63 -22.71 22.49 11.74
N ALA A 64 -23.08 21.52 10.88
CA ALA A 64 -22.14 20.90 9.95
C ALA A 64 -21.43 21.91 9.03
N ALA A 65 -22.11 22.98 8.63
CA ALA A 65 -21.59 24.07 7.79
C ALA A 65 -20.40 24.81 8.42
N ALA A 66 -20.26 24.81 9.74
CA ALA A 66 -19.15 25.48 10.43
C ALA A 66 -17.83 24.69 10.33
N ALA A 67 -17.81 23.51 9.70
CA ALA A 67 -16.62 22.65 9.63
C ALA A 67 -15.38 23.36 9.03
N ALA A 68 -15.55 24.06 7.90
CA ALA A 68 -14.46 24.75 7.23
C ALA A 68 -13.92 25.91 8.09
N ASP A 69 -14.81 26.74 8.61
CA ASP A 69 -14.48 27.88 9.46
C ASP A 69 -13.78 27.43 10.75
N GLY A 70 -14.26 26.34 11.36
CA GLY A 70 -13.65 25.77 12.57
C GLY A 70 -12.26 25.18 12.32
N VAL A 71 -12.02 24.56 11.16
CA VAL A 71 -10.67 24.09 10.78
C VAL A 71 -9.74 25.27 10.53
N HIS A 72 -10.23 26.33 9.89
CA HIS A 72 -9.44 27.54 9.66
C HIS A 72 -9.09 28.24 10.98
N ALA A 73 -10.06 28.40 11.88
CA ALA A 73 -9.85 28.95 13.21
C ALA A 73 -8.88 28.13 14.06
N ALA A 74 -8.90 26.80 13.96
CA ALA A 74 -7.95 25.92 14.62
C ALA A 74 -6.52 26.04 14.06
N ALA A 75 -6.37 26.39 12.79
CA ALA A 75 -5.07 26.55 12.13
C ALA A 75 -4.48 27.96 12.31
N ALA A 76 -5.34 28.99 12.37
CA ALA A 76 -4.97 30.40 12.50
C ALA A 76 -5.78 31.09 13.62
N PRO A 77 -5.36 30.94 14.90
CA PRO A 77 -6.07 31.49 16.05
C PRO A 77 -6.29 33.01 16.00
N HIS A 78 -5.31 33.72 15.46
CA HIS A 78 -5.27 35.18 15.42
C HIS A 78 -6.32 35.80 14.48
N ASP A 79 -6.79 35.05 13.49
CA ASP A 79 -7.75 35.53 12.49
C ASP A 79 -9.21 35.41 12.98
N HIS A 80 -9.44 34.79 14.14
CA HIS A 80 -10.76 34.54 14.72
C HIS A 80 -10.86 34.97 16.20
N PRO A 81 -10.76 36.28 16.50
CA PRO A 81 -10.68 36.81 17.88
C PRO A 81 -11.94 36.60 18.72
N TYR A 82 -13.08 36.31 18.08
CA TYR A 82 -14.36 36.05 18.77
C TYR A 82 -14.59 34.57 19.12
N SER A 83 -13.63 33.70 18.80
CA SER A 83 -13.72 32.26 19.09
C SER A 83 -12.88 31.89 20.31
N VAL A 84 -13.43 31.00 21.15
CA VAL A 84 -12.69 30.36 22.24
C VAL A 84 -12.09 29.07 21.71
N GLN A 85 -10.78 28.92 21.88
CA GLN A 85 -10.02 27.80 21.36
C GLN A 85 -9.30 27.09 22.50
N LEU A 86 -9.49 25.79 22.63
CA LEU A 86 -8.85 24.97 23.65
C LEU A 86 -8.31 23.67 23.04
N PRO A 87 -7.10 23.22 23.40
CA PRO A 87 -6.66 21.89 23.05
C PRO A 87 -7.56 20.86 23.72
N ALA A 88 -8.01 19.85 22.97
CA ALA A 88 -8.86 18.78 23.50
C ALA A 88 -8.65 17.47 22.73
N ALA A 89 -8.34 16.38 23.44
CA ALA A 89 -8.16 15.04 22.87
C ALA A 89 -7.16 14.96 21.69
N GLY A 90 -6.13 15.82 21.71
CA GLY A 90 -5.12 15.93 20.65
C GLY A 90 -5.56 16.70 19.40
N ALA A 91 -6.77 17.27 19.41
CA ALA A 91 -7.30 18.21 18.41
C ALA A 91 -7.52 19.59 19.06
N VAL A 92 -8.10 20.54 18.32
CA VAL A 92 -8.47 21.86 18.82
C VAL A 92 -9.99 21.98 18.85
N LEU A 93 -10.55 22.25 20.02
CA LEU A 93 -11.94 22.63 20.19
C LEU A 93 -12.07 24.14 19.94
N VAL A 94 -12.88 24.50 18.95
CA VAL A 94 -13.21 25.89 18.62
C VAL A 94 -14.69 26.10 18.90
N LEU A 95 -15.02 27.10 19.73
CA LEU A 95 -16.39 27.57 19.93
C LEU A 95 -16.49 29.04 19.52
N ALA A 96 -17.47 29.37 18.70
CA ALA A 96 -17.87 30.76 18.50
C ALA A 96 -19.28 30.96 19.07
N PRO A 97 -19.40 31.73 20.16
CA PRO A 97 -20.70 32.03 20.76
C PRO A 97 -21.51 33.03 19.94
N ALA A 98 -22.82 33.10 20.19
CA ALA A 98 -23.62 34.22 19.72
C ALA A 98 -23.17 35.54 20.41
N PRO A 99 -23.37 36.71 19.77
CA PRO A 99 -22.97 38.01 20.33
C PRO A 99 -23.57 38.34 21.71
N ALA A 100 -24.73 37.76 22.02
CA ALA A 100 -25.45 37.98 23.28
C ALA A 100 -24.99 37.04 24.42
N THR A 101 -24.10 36.08 24.15
CA THR A 101 -23.68 35.09 25.15
C THR A 101 -22.55 35.65 26.02
N PRO A 102 -22.65 35.57 27.37
CA PRO A 102 -21.59 36.03 28.27
C PRO A 102 -20.29 35.25 28.10
N ALA A 103 -19.16 35.96 28.09
CA ALA A 103 -17.83 35.35 27.90
C ALA A 103 -17.48 34.31 28.98
N GLU A 104 -17.90 34.53 30.23
CA GLU A 104 -17.69 33.57 31.33
C GLU A 104 -18.42 32.24 31.10
N HIS A 105 -19.64 32.29 30.55
CA HIS A 105 -20.40 31.10 30.18
C HIS A 105 -19.73 30.34 29.04
N THR A 106 -19.33 31.05 27.98
CA THR A 106 -18.60 30.45 26.86
C THR A 106 -17.31 29.79 27.36
N GLY A 107 -16.57 30.42 28.27
CA GLY A 107 -15.39 29.86 28.91
C GLY A 107 -15.69 28.59 29.72
N HIS A 108 -16.77 28.58 30.52
CA HIS A 108 -17.19 27.42 31.30
C HIS A 108 -17.62 26.23 30.41
N VAL A 109 -18.40 26.50 29.36
CA VAL A 109 -18.79 25.48 28.37
C VAL A 109 -17.56 24.95 27.64
N ALA A 110 -16.66 25.83 27.20
CA ALA A 110 -15.43 25.44 26.52
C ALA A 110 -14.55 24.52 27.40
N ALA A 111 -14.29 24.93 28.65
CA ALA A 111 -13.45 24.17 29.59
C ALA A 111 -14.09 22.83 29.96
N THR A 112 -15.39 22.79 30.24
CA THR A 112 -16.10 21.56 30.58
C THR A 112 -16.13 20.59 29.39
N THR A 113 -16.41 21.10 28.19
CA THR A 113 -16.39 20.29 26.96
C THR A 113 -15.00 19.77 26.64
N ALA A 114 -13.95 20.59 26.77
CA ALA A 114 -12.57 20.17 26.59
C ALA A 114 -12.18 19.05 27.58
N ALA A 115 -12.49 19.20 28.87
CA ALA A 115 -12.21 18.18 29.88
C ALA A 115 -12.96 16.86 29.63
N LEU A 116 -14.23 16.92 29.22
CA LEU A 116 -15.00 15.72 28.86
C LEU A 116 -14.45 15.04 27.60
N LEU A 117 -13.99 15.83 26.62
CA LEU A 117 -13.29 15.31 25.44
C LEU A 117 -11.96 14.67 25.82
N GLU A 118 -11.21 15.22 26.78
CA GLU A 118 -9.97 14.61 27.29
C GLU A 118 -10.23 13.28 27.98
N VAL A 119 -11.21 13.19 28.88
CA VAL A 119 -11.58 11.92 29.55
C VAL A 119 -12.02 10.87 28.53
N ARG A 120 -12.82 11.26 27.53
CA ARG A 120 -13.18 10.37 26.41
C ARG A 120 -11.97 10.02 25.55
N GLY A 121 -11.08 10.98 25.33
CA GLY A 121 -9.82 10.81 24.61
C GLY A 121 -8.91 9.80 25.30
N GLN A 122 -8.87 9.78 26.62
CA GLN A 122 -8.10 8.84 27.43
C GLN A 122 -8.65 7.41 27.32
N ARG A 123 -9.96 7.21 27.49
CA ARG A 123 -10.58 5.89 27.25
C ARG A 123 -10.42 5.42 25.81
N ALA A 124 -10.55 6.34 24.85
CA ALA A 124 -10.28 6.04 23.45
C ALA A 124 -8.81 5.72 23.22
N ALA A 125 -7.87 6.31 23.98
CA ALA A 125 -6.45 6.03 23.88
C ALA A 125 -6.08 4.63 24.39
N GLU A 126 -6.73 4.15 25.46
CA GLU A 126 -6.57 2.78 25.96
C GLU A 126 -7.01 1.75 24.91
N LEU A 127 -8.22 1.90 24.36
CA LEU A 127 -8.71 1.05 23.26
C LEU A 127 -7.86 1.19 21.99
N ARG A 128 -7.37 2.40 21.69
CA ARG A 128 -6.48 2.67 20.56
C ARG A 128 -5.16 1.93 20.71
N GLY A 129 -4.60 1.85 21.91
CA GLY A 129 -3.38 1.08 22.18
C GLY A 129 -3.54 -0.39 21.77
N GLU A 130 -4.67 -1.01 22.11
CA GLU A 130 -4.96 -2.39 21.69
C GLU A 130 -5.21 -2.51 20.18
N GLN A 131 -5.91 -1.57 19.57
CA GLN A 131 -6.11 -1.57 18.12
C GLN A 131 -4.80 -1.39 17.35
N MET A 132 -3.90 -0.51 17.82
CA MET A 132 -2.57 -0.31 17.24
C MET A 132 -1.72 -1.57 17.36
N ARG A 133 -1.81 -2.28 18.50
CA ARG A 133 -1.18 -3.59 18.68
C ARG A 133 -1.72 -4.61 17.69
N LEU A 134 -3.04 -4.68 17.52
CA LEU A 134 -3.69 -5.57 16.56
C LEU A 134 -3.22 -5.29 15.12
N HIS A 135 -3.21 -4.03 14.68
CA HIS A 135 -2.73 -3.66 13.35
C HIS A 135 -1.26 -4.04 13.13
N THR A 136 -0.41 -3.84 14.14
CA THR A 136 0.99 -4.25 14.08
C THR A 136 1.11 -5.77 13.97
N THR A 137 0.27 -6.54 14.66
CA THR A 137 0.22 -8.00 14.55
C THR A 137 -0.24 -8.44 13.16
N LEU A 138 -1.28 -7.82 12.59
CA LEU A 138 -1.74 -8.12 11.24
C LEU A 138 -0.66 -7.83 10.18
N LEU A 139 0.09 -6.73 10.32
CA LEU A 139 1.24 -6.45 9.45
C LEU A 139 2.32 -7.54 9.56
N ARG A 140 2.64 -8.03 10.77
CA ARG A 140 3.59 -9.14 10.95
C ARG A 140 3.10 -10.43 10.32
N LEU A 141 1.81 -10.72 10.41
CA LEU A 141 1.22 -11.90 9.76
C LEU A 141 1.30 -11.80 8.23
N LEU A 142 1.01 -10.63 7.64
CA LEU A 142 1.18 -10.41 6.20
C LEU A 142 2.65 -10.58 5.77
N LEU A 143 3.60 -10.05 6.54
CA LEU A 143 5.03 -10.21 6.26
C LEU A 143 5.49 -11.68 6.36
N ALA A 144 4.87 -12.46 7.24
CA ALA A 144 5.09 -13.90 7.36
C ALA A 144 4.41 -14.74 6.26
N GLY A 145 3.66 -14.10 5.34
CA GLY A 145 2.97 -14.78 4.24
C GLY A 145 1.56 -15.29 4.55
N HIS A 146 1.01 -14.99 5.74
CA HIS A 146 -0.33 -15.41 6.14
C HIS A 146 -1.43 -14.46 5.62
N ALA A 147 -1.44 -14.21 4.31
CA ALA A 147 -2.37 -13.28 3.67
C ALA A 147 -3.85 -13.66 3.91
N ASP A 148 -4.20 -14.94 3.73
CA ASP A 148 -5.57 -15.43 3.86
C ASP A 148 -6.13 -15.20 5.28
N ALA A 149 -5.34 -15.51 6.32
CA ALA A 149 -5.75 -15.30 7.70
C ALA A 149 -5.97 -13.82 8.05
N VAL A 150 -5.20 -12.92 7.42
CA VAL A 150 -5.39 -11.48 7.58
C VAL A 150 -6.64 -11.02 6.84
N VAL A 151 -6.88 -11.50 5.62
CA VAL A 151 -8.11 -11.20 4.88
C VAL A 151 -9.35 -11.65 5.65
N ASP A 152 -9.31 -12.84 6.26
CA ASP A 152 -10.38 -13.35 7.12
C ASP A 152 -10.59 -12.43 8.35
N ALA A 153 -9.51 -12.03 9.01
CA ALA A 153 -9.55 -11.10 10.15
C ALA A 153 -10.07 -9.70 9.77
N LEU A 154 -9.91 -9.29 8.52
CA LEU A 154 -10.44 -8.05 7.94
C LEU A 154 -11.89 -8.18 7.45
N GLY A 155 -12.56 -9.31 7.75
CA GLY A 155 -13.97 -9.53 7.43
C GLY A 155 -14.21 -10.23 6.09
N GLY A 156 -13.21 -10.93 5.53
CA GLY A 156 -13.36 -11.77 4.34
C GLY A 156 -13.50 -10.99 3.02
N GLY A 157 -13.05 -9.74 2.96
CA GLY A 157 -13.11 -8.93 1.75
C GLY A 157 -12.26 -9.51 0.61
N ALA A 158 -12.67 -9.32 -0.65
CA ALA A 158 -11.91 -9.71 -1.84
C ALA A 158 -10.66 -8.82 -2.08
N TYR A 159 -9.85 -8.59 -1.06
CA TYR A 159 -8.61 -7.86 -1.19
C TYR A 159 -7.58 -8.72 -1.92
N THR A 160 -6.89 -8.12 -2.88
CA THR A 160 -5.96 -8.85 -3.76
C THR A 160 -4.58 -8.22 -3.79
N HIS A 161 -4.48 -6.91 -3.53
CA HIS A 161 -3.26 -6.12 -3.65
C HIS A 161 -2.97 -5.32 -2.38
N VAL A 162 -1.71 -4.89 -2.27
CA VAL A 162 -1.21 -4.03 -1.20
C VAL A 162 -0.28 -2.95 -1.77
N THR A 163 -0.42 -1.75 -1.22
CA THR A 163 0.52 -0.64 -1.40
C THR A 163 1.14 -0.29 -0.06
N VAL A 164 2.47 -0.35 0.01
CA VAL A 164 3.23 -0.21 1.25
C VAL A 164 4.01 1.09 1.25
N TYR A 165 3.91 1.82 2.35
CA TYR A 165 4.70 3.00 2.66
C TYR A 165 5.54 2.72 3.90
N ARG A 166 6.84 2.97 3.82
CA ARG A 166 7.76 2.88 4.95
C ARG A 166 8.31 4.26 5.25
N LEU A 167 7.95 4.81 6.39
CA LEU A 167 8.31 6.15 6.83
C LEU A 167 9.35 6.09 7.95
N THR A 168 10.35 6.97 7.85
CA THR A 168 11.38 7.17 8.88
C THR A 168 11.67 8.62 9.14
N GLY A 169 12.03 8.92 10.39
CA GLY A 169 12.43 10.24 10.87
C GLY A 169 12.28 10.32 12.38
N GLU A 170 12.63 11.45 12.96
CA GLU A 170 12.63 11.64 14.41
C GLU A 170 11.20 11.61 15.00
N ASP A 171 10.20 12.08 14.24
CA ASP A 171 8.83 12.24 14.72
C ASP A 171 7.85 11.17 14.20
N THR A 172 8.32 9.93 14.07
CA THR A 172 7.49 8.78 13.63
C THR A 172 6.33 8.48 14.58
N LEU A 173 6.47 8.80 15.88
CA LEU A 173 5.41 8.58 16.86
C LEU A 173 4.24 9.56 16.68
N ALA A 174 4.50 10.87 16.53
CA ALA A 174 3.42 11.82 16.29
C ALA A 174 2.78 11.59 14.92
N ALA A 175 3.58 11.29 13.90
CA ALA A 175 3.08 10.93 12.57
C ALA A 175 2.15 9.70 12.61
N HIS A 176 2.50 8.67 13.41
CA HIS A 176 1.62 7.52 13.61
C HIS A 176 0.27 7.92 14.22
N GLN A 177 0.28 8.79 15.24
CA GLN A 177 -0.96 9.26 15.88
C GLN A 177 -1.83 10.06 14.91
N VAL A 178 -1.23 10.94 14.11
CA VAL A 178 -1.93 11.73 13.08
C VAL A 178 -2.53 10.83 12.01
N LEU A 179 -1.73 9.91 11.46
CA LEU A 179 -2.20 8.95 10.44
C LEU A 179 -3.34 8.09 10.98
N TRP A 180 -3.22 7.59 12.21
CA TRP A 180 -4.28 6.81 12.84
C TRP A 180 -5.60 7.58 12.94
N ARG A 181 -5.56 8.87 13.29
CA ARG A 181 -6.75 9.73 13.40
C ARG A 181 -7.34 10.09 12.04
N ALA A 182 -6.50 10.29 11.03
CA ALA A 182 -6.95 10.69 9.70
C ALA A 182 -7.49 9.51 8.87
N VAL A 183 -6.84 8.35 8.98
CA VAL A 183 -7.29 7.12 8.32
C VAL A 183 -8.51 6.55 9.03
N ARG A 184 -8.56 6.65 10.37
CA ARG A 184 -9.54 5.97 11.24
C ARG A 184 -9.73 4.53 10.81
N PRO A 185 -8.65 3.72 10.83
CA PRO A 185 -8.71 2.40 10.24
C PRO A 185 -9.79 1.59 10.95
N THR A 186 -10.85 1.26 10.22
CA THR A 186 -11.95 0.44 10.70
C THR A 186 -11.82 -0.94 10.08
N LEU A 187 -11.86 -1.97 10.91
CA LEU A 187 -11.90 -3.38 10.48
C LEU A 187 -13.32 -3.77 9.95
N THR A 188 -14.17 -2.79 9.64
CA THR A 188 -15.53 -3.04 9.18
C THR A 188 -15.57 -3.29 7.66
N PRO A 189 -16.32 -4.30 7.19
CA PRO A 189 -16.19 -4.93 5.87
C PRO A 189 -16.81 -4.16 4.68
N HIS A 190 -16.96 -2.83 4.76
CA HIS A 190 -17.69 -2.03 3.76
C HIS A 190 -16.82 -1.13 2.87
N ALA A 191 -15.50 -1.33 2.85
CA ALA A 191 -14.58 -0.52 2.06
C ALA A 191 -13.79 -1.36 1.06
N ASP A 192 -13.63 -0.84 -0.17
CA ASP A 192 -12.81 -1.45 -1.23
C ASP A 192 -11.30 -1.43 -0.93
N ALA A 193 -10.91 -0.73 0.15
CA ALA A 193 -9.57 -0.71 0.69
C ALA A 193 -9.59 -0.67 2.23
N CYS A 194 -8.61 -1.30 2.87
CA CYS A 194 -8.36 -1.27 4.30
C CYS A 194 -6.91 -0.86 4.57
N THR A 195 -6.70 0.05 5.52
CA THR A 195 -5.35 0.51 5.86
C THR A 195 -4.89 -0.10 7.18
N LEU A 196 -3.77 -0.80 7.12
CA LEU A 196 -3.03 -1.28 8.29
C LEU A 196 -1.89 -0.31 8.61
N LEU A 197 -1.70 -0.02 9.89
CA LEU A 197 -0.77 0.97 10.41
C LEU A 197 -0.05 0.38 11.62
N GLY A 198 1.27 0.38 11.61
CA GLY A 198 2.02 -0.15 12.73
C GLY A 198 3.48 0.26 12.68
N ARG A 199 4.16 0.06 13.81
CA ARG A 199 5.60 0.29 13.89
C ARG A 199 6.34 -1.04 13.82
N LEU A 200 7.24 -1.16 12.86
CA LEU A 200 8.10 -2.33 12.63
C LEU A 200 9.54 -1.83 12.49
N ASP A 201 10.45 -2.47 13.22
CA ASP A 201 11.90 -2.16 13.19
C ASP A 201 12.25 -0.67 13.40
N GLY A 202 11.45 0.02 14.22
CA GLY A 202 11.62 1.46 14.49
C GLY A 202 10.99 2.39 13.46
N GLU A 203 10.51 1.86 12.34
CA GLU A 203 9.88 2.61 11.25
C GLU A 203 8.35 2.59 11.37
N LEU A 204 7.70 3.58 10.76
CA LEU A 204 6.24 3.60 10.62
C LEU A 204 5.86 2.98 9.28
N VAL A 205 5.05 1.94 9.33
CA VAL A 205 4.59 1.20 8.15
C VAL A 205 3.11 1.47 7.96
N VAL A 206 2.76 1.90 6.75
CA VAL A 206 1.38 2.03 6.29
C VAL A 206 1.20 1.04 5.15
N ALA A 207 0.29 0.09 5.29
CA ALA A 207 -0.05 -0.85 4.23
C ALA A 207 -1.53 -0.67 3.89
N GLU A 208 -1.80 -0.17 2.69
CA GLU A 208 -3.14 -0.13 2.14
C GLU A 208 -3.41 -1.42 1.39
N VAL A 209 -4.38 -2.19 1.85
CA VAL A 209 -4.82 -3.46 1.26
C VAL A 209 -6.09 -3.18 0.46
N HIS A 210 -6.09 -3.49 -0.83
CA HIS A 210 -7.14 -3.05 -1.77
C HIS A 210 -7.37 -4.09 -2.90
N ARG A 211 -8.34 -3.84 -3.78
CA ARG A 211 -8.74 -4.75 -4.86
C ARG A 211 -7.94 -4.59 -6.17
N GLY A 212 -6.77 -3.96 -6.15
CA GLY A 212 -5.92 -3.75 -7.34
C GLY A 212 -5.93 -2.34 -7.93
N SER A 213 -6.80 -1.44 -7.44
CA SER A 213 -6.71 0.01 -7.68
C SER A 213 -6.41 0.75 -6.38
N ASP A 214 -5.52 1.75 -6.42
CA ASP A 214 -5.24 2.69 -5.33
C ASP A 214 -5.72 4.09 -5.77
N ASP A 215 -6.70 4.66 -5.06
CA ASP A 215 -7.29 5.98 -5.35
C ASP A 215 -6.36 7.16 -4.93
N GLY A 216 -5.14 6.85 -4.48
CA GLY A 216 -4.11 7.79 -4.04
C GLY A 216 -4.47 8.53 -2.76
N ARG A 217 -5.53 8.11 -2.05
CA ARG A 217 -5.98 8.76 -0.81
C ARG A 217 -4.91 8.67 0.27
N ILE A 218 -4.35 7.48 0.47
CA ILE A 218 -3.31 7.26 1.47
C ILE A 218 -2.02 7.95 1.04
N LEU A 219 -1.63 7.91 -0.23
CA LEU A 219 -0.51 8.71 -0.75
C LEU A 219 -0.62 10.19 -0.39
N ARG A 220 -1.76 10.84 -0.68
CA ARG A 220 -1.98 12.26 -0.35
C ARG A 220 -1.88 12.53 1.16
N LEU A 221 -2.32 11.58 1.99
CA LEU A 221 -2.24 11.71 3.44
C LEU A 221 -0.81 11.53 3.95
N VAL A 222 -0.13 10.47 3.52
CA VAL A 222 1.27 10.19 3.85
C VAL A 222 2.17 11.34 3.41
N SER A 223 1.93 11.92 2.23
CA SER A 223 2.66 13.11 1.75
C SER A 223 2.57 14.29 2.70
N ARG A 224 1.36 14.66 3.14
CA ARG A 224 1.15 15.77 4.09
C ARG A 224 1.79 15.50 5.45
N VAL A 225 1.74 14.25 5.91
CA VAL A 225 2.35 13.85 7.19
C VAL A 225 3.88 13.89 7.09
N CYS A 226 4.46 13.40 6.00
CA CYS A 226 5.90 13.48 5.75
C CYS A 226 6.39 14.92 5.69
N GLU A 227 5.66 15.81 5.03
CA GLU A 227 5.99 17.22 4.94
C GLU A 227 6.00 17.90 6.33
N ARG A 228 4.92 17.71 7.10
CA ARG A 228 4.78 18.34 8.43
C ARG A 228 5.78 17.83 9.46
N HIS A 229 6.06 16.54 9.45
CA HIS A 229 6.92 15.90 10.47
C HIS A 229 8.35 15.67 9.96
N GLY A 230 8.72 16.23 8.80
CA GLY A 230 10.05 16.06 8.21
C GLY A 230 10.44 14.61 7.94
N LEU A 231 9.45 13.73 7.69
CA LEU A 231 9.71 12.31 7.45
C LEU A 231 10.09 12.04 5.99
N LEU A 232 10.86 10.98 5.82
CA LEU A 232 11.21 10.41 4.53
C LEU A 232 10.52 9.07 4.39
N ALA A 233 10.00 8.79 3.20
CA ALA A 233 9.26 7.57 2.92
C ALA A 233 9.67 6.93 1.60
N GLY A 234 9.68 5.61 1.59
CA GLY A 234 9.63 4.84 0.36
C GLY A 234 8.25 4.21 0.18
N MET A 235 7.82 4.09 -1.07
CA MET A 235 6.54 3.50 -1.46
C MET A 235 6.80 2.31 -2.40
N ALA A 236 6.07 1.22 -2.24
CA ALA A 236 6.03 0.15 -3.24
C ALA A 236 4.63 -0.42 -3.36
N GLY A 237 4.20 -0.64 -4.61
CA GLY A 237 2.87 -1.16 -4.94
C GLY A 237 2.20 -0.33 -6.04
N PRO A 238 1.02 -0.77 -6.51
CA PRO A 238 0.27 -1.91 -6.00
C PRO A 238 0.91 -3.26 -6.38
N LEU A 239 1.02 -4.18 -5.40
CA LEU A 239 1.53 -5.54 -5.58
C LEU A 239 0.55 -6.56 -5.01
N PRO A 240 0.47 -7.81 -5.51
CA PRO A 240 -0.42 -8.80 -4.92
C PRO A 240 -0.14 -9.02 -3.43
N LEU A 241 -1.16 -9.34 -2.63
CA LEU A 241 -1.04 -9.46 -1.16
C LEU A 241 0.02 -10.47 -0.71
N ALA A 242 0.17 -11.58 -1.43
CA ALA A 242 1.22 -12.57 -1.16
C ALA A 242 2.65 -12.00 -1.33
N GLU A 243 2.76 -10.83 -1.96
CA GLU A 243 4.00 -10.09 -2.17
C GLU A 243 4.25 -8.98 -1.15
N MET A 244 3.49 -8.94 -0.05
CA MET A 244 3.68 -7.95 1.01
C MET A 244 5.16 -7.83 1.45
N SER A 245 5.88 -8.95 1.60
CA SER A 245 7.29 -8.91 1.99
C SER A 245 8.20 -8.27 0.94
N THR A 246 7.89 -8.43 -0.36
CA THR A 246 8.60 -7.73 -1.44
C THR A 246 8.28 -6.26 -1.41
N ALA A 247 7.01 -5.87 -1.39
CA ALA A 247 6.58 -4.48 -1.25
C ALA A 247 7.25 -3.79 -0.04
N TYR A 248 7.34 -4.49 1.09
CA TYR A 248 8.02 -3.99 2.29
C TYR A 248 9.53 -3.77 2.10
N CYS A 249 10.23 -4.67 1.43
CA CYS A 249 11.66 -4.53 1.13
C CYS A 249 11.91 -3.44 0.09
N ASP A 250 11.10 -3.36 -0.96
CA ASP A 250 11.24 -2.37 -2.02
C ASP A 250 10.93 -0.96 -1.51
N ALA A 251 9.91 -0.81 -0.67
CA ALA A 251 9.65 0.45 0.01
C ALA A 251 10.84 0.85 0.91
N ALA A 252 11.55 -0.12 1.51
CA ALA A 252 12.76 0.16 2.27
C ALA A 252 13.89 0.65 1.36
N ALA A 253 14.16 -0.06 0.27
CA ALA A 253 15.16 0.34 -0.73
C ALA A 253 14.82 1.73 -1.28
N ALA A 254 13.53 1.96 -1.57
CA ALA A 254 13.04 3.22 -2.12
C ALA A 254 13.29 4.40 -1.16
N ARG A 255 13.12 4.15 0.14
CA ARG A 255 13.35 5.15 1.17
C ARG A 255 14.80 5.66 1.20
N HIS A 256 15.78 4.86 0.83
CA HIS A 256 17.20 5.25 0.89
C HIS A 256 17.56 6.39 -0.07
N SER A 257 16.78 6.60 -1.14
CA SER A 257 17.00 7.73 -2.06
C SER A 257 16.03 8.88 -1.81
N ALA A 258 15.21 8.81 -0.75
CA ALA A 258 14.36 9.91 -0.33
C ALA A 258 15.20 11.06 0.23
N THR A 259 14.82 12.28 -0.13
CA THR A 259 15.49 13.51 0.31
C THR A 259 14.48 14.51 0.83
N PRO A 260 14.88 15.55 1.58
CA PRO A 260 13.97 16.64 1.93
C PRO A 260 13.38 17.39 0.73
N ALA A 261 13.91 17.24 -0.49
CA ALA A 261 13.27 17.75 -1.70
C ALA A 261 12.25 16.74 -2.27
N HIS A 262 12.53 15.44 -2.15
CA HIS A 262 11.71 14.32 -2.62
C HIS A 262 11.42 13.36 -1.46
N ARG A 263 10.45 13.72 -0.61
CA ARG A 263 10.20 13.02 0.67
C ARG A 263 9.60 11.64 0.49
N ILE A 264 8.84 11.41 -0.56
CA ILE A 264 8.28 10.09 -0.90
C ILE A 264 8.90 9.67 -2.20
N VAL A 265 9.57 8.52 -2.20
CA VAL A 265 10.12 7.95 -3.42
C VAL A 265 9.47 6.61 -3.70
N PRO A 266 8.83 6.43 -4.87
CA PRO A 266 8.34 5.12 -5.27
C PRO A 266 9.52 4.22 -5.62
N ALA A 267 9.41 2.93 -5.33
CA ALA A 267 10.44 1.93 -5.64
C ALA A 267 10.80 1.93 -7.13
N ASP A 268 9.82 2.20 -7.98
CA ASP A 268 9.97 2.30 -9.43
C ASP A 268 10.89 3.46 -9.85
N ALA A 269 11.00 4.54 -9.05
CA ALA A 269 11.86 5.68 -9.34
C ALA A 269 13.34 5.47 -8.96
N ILE A 270 13.66 4.46 -8.15
CA ILE A 270 15.04 4.16 -7.73
C ILE A 270 15.67 3.08 -8.61
N GLY A 271 14.97 2.68 -9.66
CA GLY A 271 15.50 1.75 -10.64
C GLY A 271 15.50 0.31 -10.15
N ALA A 272 14.54 -0.08 -9.29
CA ALA A 272 14.04 -1.45 -9.35
C ALA A 272 13.21 -1.51 -10.65
N PRO A 273 13.77 -2.03 -11.75
CA PRO A 273 13.21 -1.82 -13.07
C PRO A 273 12.03 -2.77 -13.21
N ARG A 274 10.81 -2.28 -12.97
CA ARG A 274 9.59 -3.10 -13.06
C ARG A 274 8.93 -2.97 -14.41
N LEU A 275 8.58 -4.12 -14.97
CA LEU A 275 7.92 -4.17 -16.27
C LEU A 275 6.45 -3.76 -16.18
N ALA A 276 5.73 -4.20 -15.13
CA ALA A 276 4.28 -4.08 -15.03
C ALA A 276 3.73 -2.63 -15.15
N PRO A 277 4.32 -1.60 -14.52
CA PRO A 277 3.84 -0.21 -14.66
C PRO A 277 4.03 0.38 -16.07
N LEU A 278 4.89 -0.21 -16.90
CA LEU A 278 5.18 0.25 -18.26
C LEU A 278 4.24 -0.39 -19.29
N LEU A 279 3.45 -1.38 -18.89
CA LEU A 279 2.51 -2.07 -19.75
C LEU A 279 1.21 -1.27 -19.86
N PRO A 280 0.57 -1.22 -21.05
CA PRO A 280 -0.76 -0.63 -21.17
C PRO A 280 -1.77 -1.40 -20.30
N VAL A 281 -2.37 -0.72 -19.32
CA VAL A 281 -3.14 -1.33 -18.22
C VAL A 281 -4.31 -2.19 -18.70
N ALA A 282 -5.14 -1.67 -19.61
CA ALA A 282 -6.34 -2.36 -20.09
C ALA A 282 -6.05 -3.69 -20.85
N PRO A 283 -5.19 -3.74 -21.88
CA PRO A 283 -4.87 -5.01 -22.55
C PRO A 283 -4.07 -5.95 -21.65
N TYR A 284 -3.26 -5.43 -20.72
CA TYR A 284 -2.54 -6.23 -19.74
C TYR A 284 -3.50 -6.94 -18.76
N ALA A 285 -4.41 -6.19 -18.12
CA ALA A 285 -5.40 -6.75 -17.20
C ALA A 285 -6.33 -7.75 -17.90
N ARG A 286 -6.76 -7.46 -19.12
CA ARG A 286 -7.62 -8.34 -19.92
C ARG A 286 -6.95 -9.66 -20.28
N TRP A 287 -5.70 -9.62 -20.75
CA TRP A 287 -4.94 -10.83 -21.06
C TRP A 287 -4.70 -11.66 -19.80
N ALA A 288 -4.28 -11.03 -18.70
CA ALA A 288 -4.06 -11.71 -17.43
C ALA A 288 -5.34 -12.38 -16.93
N ALA A 289 -6.47 -11.68 -16.96
CA ALA A 289 -7.78 -12.24 -16.58
C ALA A 289 -8.18 -13.42 -17.49
N ALA A 290 -7.91 -13.36 -18.80
CA ALA A 290 -8.21 -14.43 -19.73
C ALA A 290 -7.35 -15.69 -19.47
N VAL A 291 -6.05 -15.52 -19.28
CA VAL A 291 -5.10 -16.62 -19.00
C VAL A 291 -5.35 -17.26 -17.63
N LEU A 292 -5.68 -16.46 -16.62
CA LEU A 292 -5.90 -16.96 -15.25
C LEU A 292 -7.31 -17.50 -15.02
N ARG A 293 -8.25 -17.31 -15.96
CA ARG A 293 -9.65 -17.79 -15.87
C ARG A 293 -9.80 -19.28 -15.48
N PRO A 294 -8.96 -20.22 -15.97
CA PRO A 294 -9.08 -21.63 -15.60
C PRO A 294 -8.68 -21.93 -14.15
N LEU A 295 -8.03 -20.99 -13.45
CA LEU A 295 -7.48 -21.18 -12.13
C LEU A 295 -8.34 -20.53 -11.05
N ASP A 296 -8.59 -21.26 -9.97
CA ASP A 296 -9.20 -20.69 -8.77
C ASP A 296 -8.19 -19.79 -8.01
N PRO A 297 -8.67 -18.89 -7.12
CA PRO A 297 -7.80 -17.99 -6.36
C PRO A 297 -6.74 -18.71 -5.50
N ALA A 298 -7.02 -19.90 -4.97
CA ALA A 298 -6.07 -20.66 -4.17
C ALA A 298 -4.95 -21.26 -5.02
N GLN A 299 -5.27 -21.68 -6.25
CA GLN A 299 -4.29 -22.12 -7.26
C GLN A 299 -3.42 -20.95 -7.70
N GLN A 300 -4.01 -19.77 -7.94
CA GLN A 300 -3.25 -18.55 -8.28
C GLN A 300 -2.30 -18.14 -7.15
N HIS A 301 -2.77 -18.16 -5.89
CA HIS A 301 -1.93 -17.90 -4.72
C HIS A 301 -0.76 -18.90 -4.60
N LEU A 302 -1.03 -20.19 -4.76
CA LEU A 302 0.00 -21.23 -4.72
C LEU A 302 1.07 -21.00 -5.81
N LEU A 303 0.65 -20.70 -7.04
CA LEU A 303 1.57 -20.44 -8.15
C LEU A 303 2.42 -19.19 -7.87
N LEU A 304 1.81 -18.14 -7.32
CA LEU A 304 2.54 -16.92 -6.95
C LEU A 304 3.60 -17.18 -5.89
N VAL A 305 3.25 -17.90 -4.82
CA VAL A 305 4.19 -18.28 -3.75
C VAL A 305 5.29 -19.20 -4.28
N TRP A 306 4.95 -20.15 -5.16
CA TRP A 306 5.93 -21.02 -5.81
C TRP A 306 6.89 -20.26 -6.74
N LEU A 307 6.38 -19.31 -7.51
CA LEU A 307 7.20 -18.48 -8.38
C LEU A 307 8.14 -17.62 -7.54
N ARG A 308 7.67 -16.95 -6.48
CA ARG A 308 8.49 -16.15 -5.54
C ARG A 308 9.62 -16.95 -4.89
N THR A 309 9.27 -18.09 -4.30
CA THR A 309 10.25 -18.94 -3.60
C THR A 309 11.20 -19.66 -4.56
N GLY A 310 10.86 -19.72 -5.85
CA GLY A 310 11.65 -20.35 -6.90
C GLY A 310 11.72 -21.88 -6.82
N SER A 311 11.19 -22.50 -5.76
CA SER A 311 11.37 -23.92 -5.45
C SER A 311 10.07 -24.53 -4.89
N LYS A 312 9.74 -25.76 -5.34
CA LYS A 312 8.54 -26.48 -4.87
C LYS A 312 8.61 -26.83 -3.37
N PRO A 313 9.76 -27.25 -2.81
CA PRO A 313 9.89 -27.47 -1.36
C PRO A 313 9.69 -26.20 -0.52
N SER A 314 10.32 -25.08 -0.92
CA SER A 314 10.20 -23.81 -0.20
C SER A 314 8.78 -23.26 -0.27
N ALA A 315 8.09 -23.44 -1.39
CA ALA A 315 6.67 -23.11 -1.51
C ALA A 315 5.79 -23.96 -0.58
N ALA A 316 6.11 -25.26 -0.43
CA ALA A 316 5.39 -26.15 0.48
C ALA A 316 5.55 -25.70 1.93
N GLU A 317 6.78 -25.35 2.34
CA GLU A 317 7.06 -24.79 3.66
C GLU A 317 6.30 -23.48 3.89
N ALA A 318 6.37 -22.54 2.94
CA ALA A 318 5.68 -21.25 3.03
C ALA A 318 4.15 -21.36 3.10
N LEU A 319 3.58 -22.37 2.45
CA LEU A 319 2.13 -22.61 2.43
C LEU A 319 1.65 -23.57 3.52
N GLY A 320 2.56 -24.15 4.33
CA GLY A 320 2.21 -25.19 5.31
C GLY A 320 1.67 -26.49 4.67
N LEU A 321 2.11 -26.82 3.45
CA LEU A 321 1.67 -27.97 2.67
C LEU A 321 2.79 -29.00 2.47
N SER A 322 2.43 -30.25 2.16
CA SER A 322 3.42 -31.24 1.75
C SER A 322 4.00 -30.91 0.36
N ALA A 323 5.29 -31.19 0.15
CA ALA A 323 5.92 -31.04 -1.17
C ALA A 323 5.28 -31.95 -2.25
N GLY A 324 4.64 -33.06 -1.85
CA GLY A 324 3.83 -33.90 -2.75
C GLY A 324 2.57 -33.19 -3.23
N THR A 325 1.86 -32.54 -2.31
CA THR A 325 0.64 -31.75 -2.60
C THR A 325 0.94 -30.59 -3.53
N VAL A 326 2.00 -29.81 -3.25
CA VAL A 326 2.43 -28.70 -4.11
C VAL A 326 2.77 -29.19 -5.52
N ARG A 327 3.49 -30.31 -5.65
CA ARG A 327 3.80 -30.92 -6.97
C ARG A 327 2.55 -31.37 -7.73
N ALA A 328 1.55 -31.93 -7.03
CA ALA A 328 0.29 -32.32 -7.66
C ALA A 328 -0.50 -31.10 -8.14
N ARG A 329 -0.63 -30.07 -7.30
CA ARG A 329 -1.35 -28.83 -7.63
C ARG A 329 -0.70 -28.05 -8.77
N ILE A 330 0.63 -27.97 -8.82
CA ILE A 330 1.35 -27.33 -9.95
C ILE A 330 1.15 -28.11 -11.26
N ARG A 331 1.17 -29.45 -11.21
CA ARG A 331 0.89 -30.28 -12.42
C ARG A 331 -0.54 -30.09 -12.91
N GLU A 332 -1.49 -29.99 -11.99
CA GLU A 332 -2.88 -29.72 -12.35
C GLU A 332 -3.05 -28.31 -12.95
N ALA A 333 -2.42 -27.30 -12.35
CA ALA A 333 -2.41 -25.95 -12.90
C ALA A 333 -1.77 -25.91 -14.30
N ALA A 334 -0.66 -26.62 -14.53
CA ALA A 334 -0.04 -26.74 -15.86
C ALA A 334 -1.00 -27.33 -16.90
N ARG A 335 -1.79 -28.35 -16.49
CA ARG A 335 -2.81 -28.97 -17.34
C ARG A 335 -3.98 -28.03 -17.64
N LEU A 336 -4.42 -27.23 -16.66
CA LEU A 336 -5.50 -26.25 -16.82
C LEU A 336 -5.09 -25.07 -17.70
N LEU A 337 -3.82 -24.67 -17.62
CA LEU A 337 -3.24 -23.59 -18.42
C LEU A 337 -2.75 -24.05 -19.81
N ASP A 338 -2.73 -25.35 -20.07
CA ASP A 338 -2.14 -25.97 -21.28
C ASP A 338 -0.70 -25.47 -21.56
N ALA A 339 0.10 -25.33 -20.50
CA ALA A 339 1.41 -24.66 -20.56
C ALA A 339 2.52 -25.43 -19.85
N ASP A 340 3.74 -25.37 -20.40
CA ASP A 340 4.93 -25.93 -19.76
C ASP A 340 5.46 -24.99 -18.67
N LEU A 341 5.07 -25.24 -17.42
CA LEU A 341 5.54 -24.46 -16.27
C LEU A 341 7.03 -24.71 -15.92
N GLU A 342 7.73 -25.60 -16.63
CA GLU A 342 9.19 -25.73 -16.60
C GLU A 342 9.86 -24.93 -17.75
N ASP A 343 9.13 -24.10 -18.51
CA ASP A 343 9.73 -23.09 -19.39
C ASP A 343 9.92 -21.76 -18.63
N ALA A 344 11.13 -21.19 -18.68
CA ALA A 344 11.45 -19.95 -17.97
C ALA A 344 10.64 -18.73 -18.47
N THR A 345 10.28 -18.71 -19.75
CA THR A 345 9.41 -17.69 -20.34
C THR A 345 7.98 -17.85 -19.87
N VAL A 346 7.44 -19.07 -19.91
CA VAL A 346 6.09 -19.35 -19.41
C VAL A 346 5.97 -18.93 -17.95
N ARG A 347 6.98 -19.23 -17.12
CA ARG A 347 7.02 -18.79 -15.71
C ARG A 347 7.07 -17.26 -15.57
N ALA A 348 7.82 -16.57 -16.42
CA ALA A 348 7.90 -15.11 -16.41
C ALA A 348 6.57 -14.45 -16.83
N HIS A 349 5.93 -14.96 -17.88
CA HIS A 349 4.60 -14.51 -18.30
C HIS A 349 3.54 -14.84 -17.24
N LEU A 350 3.59 -16.02 -16.61
CA LEU A 350 2.67 -16.37 -15.53
C LEU A 350 2.83 -15.45 -14.32
N LEU A 351 4.06 -15.13 -13.91
CA LEU A 351 4.29 -14.16 -12.84
C LEU A 351 3.73 -12.78 -13.21
N LEU A 352 3.91 -12.37 -14.46
CA LEU A 352 3.34 -11.12 -14.97
C LEU A 352 1.81 -11.15 -14.91
N ALA A 353 1.16 -12.25 -15.32
CA ALA A 353 -0.29 -12.39 -15.25
C ALA A 353 -0.81 -12.33 -13.80
N LEU A 354 -0.15 -13.03 -12.87
CA LEU A 354 -0.54 -13.07 -11.44
C LEU A 354 -0.38 -11.72 -10.72
N ARG A 355 0.35 -10.78 -11.32
CA ARG A 355 0.56 -9.41 -10.82
C ARG A 355 -0.30 -8.36 -11.49
N ALA A 356 -1.09 -8.76 -12.47
CA ALA A 356 -1.92 -7.81 -13.18
C ALA A 356 -2.93 -7.18 -12.22
N PRO A 357 -3.23 -5.88 -12.39
CA PRO A 357 -4.29 -5.26 -11.64
C PRO A 357 -5.62 -5.95 -11.96
N ALA A 358 -6.55 -5.92 -11.02
CA ALA A 358 -7.89 -6.42 -11.29
C ALA A 358 -8.51 -5.64 -12.47
N PRO A 359 -9.22 -6.32 -13.39
CA PRO A 359 -9.92 -5.61 -14.45
C PRO A 359 -10.91 -4.63 -13.81
N ALA A 360 -10.81 -3.35 -14.15
CA ALA A 360 -11.76 -2.36 -13.68
C ALA A 360 -13.16 -2.69 -14.24
N ASP A 361 -14.15 -2.86 -13.35
CA ASP A 361 -15.54 -3.13 -13.73
C ASP A 361 -16.13 -2.02 -14.64
N SER A 362 -15.51 -0.83 -14.66
CA SER A 362 -15.96 0.33 -15.45
C SER A 362 -15.68 0.21 -16.97
N ASP A 363 -14.65 -0.53 -17.38
CA ASP A 363 -14.30 -0.65 -18.81
C ASP A 363 -15.07 -1.79 -19.51
N ALA A 364 -15.58 -2.76 -18.75
CA ALA A 364 -16.46 -3.80 -19.27
C ALA A 364 -17.78 -3.24 -19.83
N ALA A 365 -18.28 -2.14 -19.24
CA ALA A 365 -19.50 -1.47 -19.69
C ALA A 365 -19.27 -0.57 -20.93
N ALA A 366 -18.07 -0.01 -21.10
CA ALA A 366 -17.72 0.80 -22.27
C ALA A 366 -17.41 -0.05 -23.51
N ASP A 367 -16.76 -1.21 -23.32
CA ASP A 367 -16.44 -2.14 -24.42
C ASP A 367 -17.67 -2.96 -24.89
N ALA A 368 -18.68 -3.16 -24.04
CA ALA A 368 -19.95 -3.81 -24.43
C ALA A 368 -20.81 -2.96 -25.41
N ALA A 369 -20.57 -1.65 -25.48
CA ALA A 369 -21.28 -0.74 -26.39
C ALA A 369 -20.64 -0.66 -27.79
N SER A 370 -19.41 -1.14 -27.96
CA SER A 370 -18.74 -1.28 -29.25
C SER A 370 -18.83 -2.75 -29.68
N GLY A 371 -19.13 -3.05 -30.95
CA GLY A 371 -19.29 -4.42 -31.47
C GLY A 371 -18.03 -5.31 -31.45
N SER A 372 -17.09 -5.05 -30.53
CA SER A 372 -15.84 -5.76 -30.25
C SER A 372 -16.01 -7.06 -29.45
N ASP A 373 -17.20 -7.36 -28.94
CA ASP A 373 -17.42 -8.46 -27.99
C ASP A 373 -17.28 -9.85 -28.64
N GLU A 374 -17.67 -10.03 -29.91
CA GLU A 374 -17.47 -11.31 -30.62
C GLU A 374 -16.01 -11.59 -30.97
N ALA A 375 -15.22 -10.56 -31.31
CA ALA A 375 -13.79 -10.71 -31.58
C ALA A 375 -12.98 -10.85 -30.29
N ALA A 376 -13.39 -10.17 -29.21
CA ALA A 376 -12.81 -10.31 -27.89
C ALA A 376 -13.08 -11.69 -27.26
N LEU A 377 -14.29 -12.25 -27.42
CA LEU A 377 -14.59 -13.63 -27.01
C LEU A 377 -13.77 -14.66 -27.79
N ARG A 378 -13.57 -14.46 -29.11
CA ARG A 378 -12.74 -15.36 -29.93
C ARG A 378 -11.26 -15.30 -29.54
N ASN A 379 -10.70 -14.10 -29.32
CA ASN A 379 -9.32 -13.92 -28.86
C ASN A 379 -9.11 -14.39 -27.40
N ALA A 380 -10.14 -14.35 -26.56
CA ALA A 380 -10.09 -14.87 -25.19
C ALA A 380 -10.01 -16.41 -25.12
N GLY A 381 -10.33 -17.12 -26.21
CA GLY A 381 -10.10 -18.56 -26.36
C GLY A 381 -8.67 -18.92 -26.79
N GLU A 382 -7.86 -17.95 -27.22
CA GLU A 382 -6.49 -18.13 -27.69
C GLU A 382 -5.42 -17.53 -26.75
N ALA A 383 -5.83 -16.94 -25.63
CA ALA A 383 -4.90 -16.34 -24.66
C ALA A 383 -4.04 -17.44 -24.03
N ARG A 384 -2.78 -17.50 -24.44
CA ARG A 384 -1.79 -18.51 -24.07
C ARG A 384 -0.65 -17.89 -23.26
N LEU A 385 -0.03 -18.68 -22.39
CA LEU A 385 1.13 -18.22 -21.61
C LEU A 385 2.41 -18.16 -22.46
N GLU A 386 2.48 -18.91 -23.56
CA GLU A 386 3.64 -18.96 -24.45
C GLU A 386 3.84 -17.66 -25.23
N ALA A 387 2.74 -16.93 -25.48
CA ALA A 387 2.73 -15.73 -26.30
C ALA A 387 1.97 -14.59 -25.59
N LEU A 388 2.68 -13.49 -25.35
CA LEU A 388 2.04 -12.26 -24.90
C LEU A 388 1.23 -11.62 -26.04
N PRO A 389 0.18 -10.85 -25.73
CA PRO A 389 -0.56 -10.09 -26.73
C PRO A 389 0.39 -9.23 -27.55
N GLY A 390 0.22 -9.23 -28.87
CA GLY A 390 1.05 -8.44 -29.77
C GLY A 390 1.05 -6.96 -29.37
N GLY A 391 2.23 -6.34 -29.34
CA GLY A 391 2.37 -4.93 -28.97
C GLY A 391 2.53 -4.65 -27.47
N ILE A 392 2.27 -5.60 -26.57
CA ILE A 392 2.32 -5.32 -25.11
C ILE A 392 3.75 -5.02 -24.63
N LEU A 393 4.75 -5.71 -25.21
CA LEU A 393 6.17 -5.50 -24.94
C LEU A 393 6.85 -4.59 -25.98
N ASP A 394 6.15 -4.22 -27.06
CA ASP A 394 6.75 -3.49 -28.18
C ASP A 394 6.68 -1.97 -28.02
N THR A 395 6.43 -1.49 -26.80
CA THR A 395 6.43 -0.06 -26.51
C THR A 395 7.86 0.48 -26.40
N GLY A 396 8.06 1.76 -26.74
CA GLY A 396 9.37 2.40 -26.59
C GLY A 396 9.85 2.42 -25.14
N ALA A 397 8.92 2.57 -24.18
CA ALA A 397 9.21 2.52 -22.76
C ALA A 397 9.74 1.15 -22.31
N VAL A 398 9.12 0.05 -22.77
CA VAL A 398 9.57 -1.31 -22.46
C VAL A 398 10.94 -1.60 -23.08
N ARG A 399 11.22 -1.14 -24.30
CA ARG A 399 12.56 -1.27 -24.89
C ARG A 399 13.63 -0.48 -24.13
N ALA A 400 13.33 0.76 -23.75
CA ALA A 400 14.24 1.60 -22.97
C ALA A 400 14.51 1.01 -21.58
N TRP A 401 13.48 0.47 -20.93
CA TRP A 401 13.60 -0.27 -19.68
C TRP A 401 14.47 -1.52 -19.82
N ALA A 402 14.20 -2.34 -20.84
CA ALA A 402 14.95 -3.57 -21.06
C ALA A 402 16.42 -3.27 -21.34
N GLY A 403 16.70 -2.27 -22.19
CA GLY A 403 18.06 -1.76 -22.43
C GLY A 403 18.70 -1.26 -21.14
N GLY A 404 18.06 -0.34 -20.41
CA GLY A 404 18.60 0.18 -19.15
C GLY A 404 18.90 -0.89 -18.10
N LEU A 405 18.17 -2.02 -18.10
CA LEU A 405 18.40 -3.12 -17.17
C LEU A 405 19.56 -4.03 -17.57
N VAL A 406 19.74 -4.37 -18.85
CA VAL A 406 20.74 -5.38 -19.27
C VAL A 406 21.82 -4.89 -20.24
N ASP A 407 21.75 -3.64 -20.68
CA ASP A 407 22.80 -2.99 -21.45
C ASP A 407 24.07 -2.84 -20.59
N GLY A 408 25.23 -2.95 -21.23
CA GLY A 408 26.52 -2.93 -20.53
C GLY A 408 27.00 -4.30 -20.04
N LEU A 409 26.12 -5.32 -19.94
CA LEU A 409 26.57 -6.68 -19.66
C LEU A 409 27.50 -7.20 -20.77
N GLU A 410 28.67 -7.66 -20.37
CA GLU A 410 29.60 -8.34 -21.29
C GLU A 410 28.92 -9.57 -21.92
N PRO A 411 29.17 -9.89 -23.21
CA PRO A 411 28.54 -11.02 -23.89
C PRO A 411 28.65 -12.35 -23.12
N ARG A 412 29.79 -12.62 -22.49
CA ARG A 412 29.98 -13.84 -21.67
C ARG A 412 29.03 -13.92 -20.47
N LEU A 413 28.79 -12.79 -19.81
CA LEU A 413 27.92 -12.68 -18.64
C LEU A 413 26.47 -12.80 -19.07
N ARG A 414 26.11 -12.17 -20.21
CA ARG A 414 24.79 -12.30 -20.83
C ARG A 414 24.47 -13.75 -21.21
N ILE A 415 25.39 -14.45 -21.87
CA ILE A 415 25.21 -15.88 -22.24
C ILE A 415 25.07 -16.76 -21.00
N ALA A 416 25.94 -16.56 -20.00
CA ALA A 416 25.90 -17.33 -18.76
C ALA A 416 24.59 -17.12 -17.98
N LEU A 417 24.17 -15.86 -17.83
CA LEU A 417 22.93 -15.46 -17.18
C LEU A 417 21.71 -16.03 -17.92
N THR A 418 21.66 -15.91 -19.25
CA THR A 418 20.59 -16.46 -20.09
C THR A 418 20.48 -17.99 -19.93
N CYS A 419 21.60 -18.71 -19.97
CA CYS A 419 21.61 -20.16 -19.79
C CYS A 419 21.18 -20.55 -18.37
N TRP A 420 21.67 -19.85 -17.35
CA TRP A 420 21.29 -20.10 -15.96
C TRP A 420 19.80 -19.85 -15.68
N LEU A 421 19.22 -18.80 -16.26
CA LEU A 421 17.78 -18.50 -16.16
C LEU A 421 16.93 -19.56 -16.86
N ARG A 422 17.38 -20.05 -18.04
CA ARG A 422 16.73 -21.17 -18.74
C ARG A 422 16.67 -22.44 -17.89
N HIS A 423 17.70 -22.68 -17.07
CA HIS A 423 17.75 -23.78 -16.11
C HIS A 423 17.15 -23.44 -14.73
N HIS A 424 16.25 -22.44 -14.66
CA HIS A 424 15.56 -22.03 -13.43
C HIS A 424 16.48 -21.71 -12.26
N ALA A 425 17.56 -20.99 -12.53
CA ALA A 425 18.56 -20.64 -11.53
C ALA A 425 19.30 -21.84 -10.91
N ARG A 426 19.27 -23.02 -11.55
CA ARG A 426 20.06 -24.19 -11.12
C ARG A 426 21.46 -24.12 -11.71
N THR A 427 22.46 -23.89 -10.85
CA THR A 427 23.87 -23.75 -11.27
C THR A 427 24.44 -25.02 -11.89
N ALA A 428 24.07 -26.20 -11.39
CA ALA A 428 24.63 -27.47 -11.87
C ALA A 428 24.33 -27.76 -13.36
N PRO A 429 23.06 -27.77 -13.83
CA PRO A 429 22.76 -28.03 -15.24
C PRO A 429 23.27 -26.91 -16.16
N ALA A 430 23.18 -25.65 -15.75
CA ALA A 430 23.70 -24.53 -16.52
C ALA A 430 25.23 -24.60 -16.70
N ALA A 431 25.97 -24.93 -15.64
CA ALA A 431 27.42 -25.09 -15.72
C ALA A 431 27.81 -26.24 -16.68
N THR A 432 27.05 -27.34 -16.68
CA THR A 432 27.23 -28.46 -17.61
C THR A 432 27.01 -28.04 -19.06
N GLU A 433 25.93 -27.31 -19.36
CA GLU A 433 25.63 -26.83 -20.73
C GLU A 433 26.68 -25.81 -21.22
N LEU A 434 27.15 -24.93 -20.33
CA LEU A 434 28.17 -23.94 -20.63
C LEU A 434 29.58 -24.53 -20.68
N HIS A 435 29.75 -25.80 -20.31
CA HIS A 435 31.05 -26.47 -20.17
C HIS A 435 32.04 -25.71 -19.24
N VAL A 436 31.53 -25.18 -18.13
CA VAL A 436 32.33 -24.49 -17.10
C VAL A 436 32.19 -25.17 -15.74
N HIS A 437 33.13 -24.92 -14.84
CA HIS A 437 33.01 -25.39 -13.47
C HIS A 437 31.93 -24.59 -12.72
N ARG A 438 31.24 -25.23 -11.76
CA ARG A 438 30.15 -24.58 -10.98
C ARG A 438 30.61 -23.31 -10.28
N THR A 439 31.82 -23.30 -9.72
CA THR A 439 32.39 -22.11 -9.05
C THR A 439 32.67 -20.96 -10.02
N THR A 440 33.06 -21.26 -11.26
CA THR A 440 33.23 -20.26 -12.32
C THR A 440 31.90 -19.61 -12.66
N LEU A 441 30.85 -20.43 -12.86
CA LEU A 441 29.51 -19.90 -13.10
C LEU A 441 29.00 -19.06 -11.93
N THR A 442 29.18 -19.50 -10.67
CA THR A 442 28.82 -18.70 -9.49
C THR A 442 29.54 -17.35 -9.46
N THR A 443 30.83 -17.32 -9.82
CA THR A 443 31.60 -16.06 -9.88
C THR A 443 31.04 -15.13 -10.94
N TRP A 444 30.70 -15.65 -12.13
CA TRP A 444 30.06 -14.86 -13.19
C TRP A 444 28.68 -14.35 -12.78
N LEU A 445 27.89 -15.15 -12.06
CA LEU A 445 26.58 -14.72 -11.57
C LEU A 445 26.69 -13.63 -10.49
N HIS A 446 27.70 -13.66 -9.62
CA HIS A 446 27.97 -12.53 -8.72
C HIS A 446 28.35 -11.27 -9.49
N GLN A 447 29.20 -11.38 -10.52
CA GLN A 447 29.51 -10.25 -11.41
C GLN A 447 28.26 -9.70 -12.11
N CYS A 448 27.34 -10.57 -12.55
CA CYS A 448 26.04 -10.13 -13.08
C CYS A 448 25.23 -9.39 -12.01
N ALA A 449 25.12 -9.93 -10.80
CA ALA A 449 24.37 -9.29 -9.72
C ALA A 449 24.92 -7.90 -9.37
N ASP A 450 26.24 -7.77 -9.27
CA ASP A 450 26.93 -6.51 -9.00
C ASP A 450 26.73 -5.50 -10.13
N HIS A 451 26.87 -5.93 -11.39
CA HIS A 451 26.71 -5.05 -12.55
C HIS A 451 25.27 -4.57 -12.71
N LEU A 452 24.30 -5.45 -12.49
CA LEU A 452 22.88 -5.14 -12.57
C LEU A 452 22.37 -4.37 -11.34
N ALA A 453 23.16 -4.35 -10.24
CA ALA A 453 22.71 -3.92 -8.92
C ALA A 453 21.42 -4.63 -8.48
N GLN A 454 21.28 -5.92 -8.81
CA GLN A 454 20.07 -6.70 -8.61
C GLN A 454 20.31 -7.95 -7.76
N ASN A 455 19.32 -8.31 -6.94
CA ASN A 455 19.35 -9.55 -6.17
C ASN A 455 18.86 -10.73 -7.02
N LEU A 456 19.80 -11.47 -7.63
CA LEU A 456 19.48 -12.66 -8.43
C LEU A 456 18.86 -13.83 -7.62
N ALA A 457 18.86 -13.77 -6.28
CA ALA A 457 18.15 -14.74 -5.44
C ALA A 457 16.63 -14.55 -5.50
N ASP A 458 16.14 -13.34 -5.82
CA ASP A 458 14.72 -13.07 -5.99
C ASP A 458 14.22 -13.61 -7.34
N ALA A 459 13.23 -14.49 -7.29
CA ALA A 459 12.64 -15.07 -8.48
C ALA A 459 11.90 -14.07 -9.36
N THR A 460 11.38 -13.01 -8.75
CA THR A 460 10.78 -11.87 -9.44
C THR A 460 11.79 -11.20 -10.35
N VAL A 461 12.92 -10.82 -9.76
CA VAL A 461 14.00 -10.12 -10.42
C VAL A 461 14.53 -10.99 -11.57
N ARG A 462 14.65 -12.31 -11.34
CA ARG A 462 15.02 -13.25 -12.41
C ARG A 462 14.03 -13.30 -13.57
N ALA A 463 12.72 -13.24 -13.30
CA ALA A 463 11.69 -13.24 -14.34
C ALA A 463 11.75 -11.95 -15.18
N GLU A 464 11.93 -10.79 -14.54
CA GLU A 464 12.07 -9.51 -15.23
C GLU A 464 13.36 -9.43 -16.06
N ILE A 465 14.50 -9.87 -15.50
CA ILE A 465 15.76 -9.99 -16.24
C ILE A 465 15.60 -10.94 -17.44
N HIS A 466 14.90 -12.06 -17.29
CA HIS A 466 14.63 -12.98 -18.40
C HIS A 466 13.84 -12.30 -19.53
N LEU A 467 12.82 -11.50 -19.19
CA LEU A 467 12.05 -10.74 -20.18
C LEU A 467 12.91 -9.65 -20.84
N ALA A 468 13.70 -8.91 -20.06
CA ALA A 468 14.61 -7.89 -20.60
C ALA A 468 15.64 -8.48 -21.57
N LEU A 469 16.25 -9.61 -21.23
CA LEU A 469 17.18 -10.35 -22.10
C LEU A 469 16.51 -10.85 -23.39
N ARG A 470 15.22 -11.22 -23.33
CA ARG A 470 14.46 -11.60 -24.53
C ARG A 470 14.15 -10.40 -25.42
N ILE A 471 13.78 -9.26 -24.84
CA ILE A 471 13.44 -8.03 -25.57
C ILE A 471 14.69 -7.44 -26.24
N THR A 472 15.83 -7.44 -25.55
CA THR A 472 17.11 -6.87 -26.02
C THR A 472 17.94 -7.83 -26.86
N ARG A 473 17.42 -9.01 -27.23
CA ARG A 473 18.21 -10.07 -27.86
C ARG A 473 18.77 -9.64 -29.22
N CYS A 474 20.00 -9.15 -29.23
CA CYS A 474 20.76 -8.81 -30.44
C CYS A 474 21.54 -10.02 -30.95
N GLY A 475 20.90 -10.95 -31.68
CA GLY A 475 21.61 -12.04 -32.37
C GLY A 475 22.01 -13.25 -31.50
N ARG A 476 22.93 -14.09 -32.00
CA ARG A 476 23.35 -15.37 -31.37
C ARG A 476 24.14 -15.11 -30.08
N ASP A 477 23.44 -14.97 -28.97
CA ASP A 477 23.99 -15.24 -27.63
C ASP A 477 23.86 -16.74 -27.33
N ALA A 478 24.54 -17.59 -28.12
CA ALA A 478 24.50 -19.03 -27.90
C ALA A 478 25.61 -19.46 -26.92
N PRO A 479 25.40 -20.50 -26.11
CA PRO A 479 26.46 -21.12 -25.30
C PRO A 479 27.72 -21.47 -26.12
N ALA A 480 27.56 -21.72 -27.42
CA ALA A 480 28.64 -22.01 -28.35
C ALA A 480 29.58 -20.83 -28.62
N ASP A 481 29.13 -19.60 -28.38
CA ASP A 481 29.86 -18.36 -28.67
C ASP A 481 30.76 -17.92 -27.49
N LEU A 482 30.74 -18.66 -26.37
CA LEU A 482 31.64 -18.43 -25.25
C LEU A 482 33.10 -18.70 -25.65
N PRO A 483 34.03 -17.78 -25.35
CA PRO A 483 35.45 -17.98 -25.65
C PRO A 483 35.98 -19.18 -24.85
N ARG A 484 36.22 -20.30 -25.54
CA ARG A 484 36.78 -21.51 -24.94
C ARG A 484 38.25 -21.27 -24.61
N ARG A 485 38.59 -21.32 -23.32
CA ARG A 485 39.98 -21.18 -22.86
C ARG A 485 40.75 -22.46 -23.18
N GLY A 486 41.65 -22.38 -24.16
CA GLY A 486 42.60 -23.45 -24.52
C GLY A 486 42.02 -24.46 -25.50
N GLY A 487 42.62 -24.58 -26.68
CA GLY A 487 42.25 -25.48 -27.78
C GLY A 487 42.37 -26.98 -27.46
N ARG A 488 41.61 -27.48 -26.50
CA ARG A 488 41.36 -28.90 -26.29
C ARG A 488 39.89 -29.18 -26.50
N THR A 489 39.60 -29.68 -27.70
CA THR A 489 38.41 -30.43 -28.03
C THR A 489 38.18 -31.53 -26.99
N TYR A 490 37.13 -31.43 -26.19
CA TYR A 490 36.51 -32.65 -25.66
C TYR A 490 35.86 -33.32 -26.86
N ARG A 491 36.48 -34.42 -27.32
CA ARG A 491 35.88 -35.33 -28.30
C ARG A 491 34.49 -35.72 -27.77
N ARG A 492 33.48 -35.60 -28.64
CA ARG A 492 32.22 -36.32 -28.47
C ARG A 492 32.54 -37.80 -28.27
N ALA A 493 32.08 -38.36 -27.16
CA ALA A 493 31.85 -39.78 -27.02
C ALA A 493 30.35 -40.01 -27.20
#